data_AF-A0A7C1E1P4-F1
#
_entry.id   AF-A0A7C1E1P4-F1
#
_cell.length_a   1.000
_cell.length_b   1.000
_cell.length_c   1.000
_cell.angle_alpha   90.00
_cell.angle_beta   90.00
_cell.angle_gamma   90.00
#
_symmetry.space_group_name_H-M   'P 1'
#
loop_
_entity.id
_entity.type
_entity.pdbx_description
1 polymer ?
#
loop_
_entity_poly.entity_id
_entity_poly.type
_entity_poly.pdbx_seq_one_letter_code
_entity_poly.pdbx_strand_id
1 'polypeptide(L)'
;MGGHGPGICPGLSYPGPSPPCPGGHAQRPAYPGGHTALPTDTAQLCTDRHQGFSVQGAGKKCVERENHQIHRDMRKWICMFLLTGSLLVKGQDDTGQIYRAYVTGRMDLWKEVMEKMEREYSAAKNDALLYQIAEAEYGYIAHCIAEGKKEEAKRWLEKAEKHVELLLKAGRDLPKVYGLQGALYGFRVGLEPLKAPFFGRKSVDANEKAIELGPDEPQAWLEKANIEFYKPAVFGGSKKRAVPLYEKAVRLFEATPGRTRQNWIYLNTLAALASAYEETGKVEKADQVYRKMLAREPALVWLRDEVYPAFRKRHSLR
;
A
#
# COMPACT_ATOMS: atom_id res chain seq x y z
N MET A 1 37.98 -42.23 24.72
CA MET A 1 39.06 -42.12 23.72
C MET A 1 38.48 -41.39 22.52
N GLY A 2 38.58 -40.07 22.50
CA GLY A 2 39.49 -39.32 21.62
C GLY A 2 38.65 -38.79 20.44
N GLY A 3 38.27 -37.51 20.33
CA GLY A 3 39.04 -36.30 20.60
C GLY A 3 39.66 -35.86 19.28
N HIS A 4 39.06 -34.88 18.59
CA HIS A 4 39.73 -33.87 17.74
C HIS A 4 38.69 -32.91 17.12
N GLY A 5 38.54 -31.73 17.73
CA GLY A 5 38.71 -30.48 16.96
C GLY A 5 40.14 -29.98 17.18
N PRO A 6 40.52 -28.74 16.80
CA PRO A 6 39.81 -27.71 16.05
C PRO A 6 40.61 -27.17 14.84
N GLY A 7 40.03 -26.27 14.04
CA GLY A 7 40.75 -25.53 12.99
C GLY A 7 40.28 -24.08 12.95
N ILE A 8 41.18 -23.17 13.33
CA ILE A 8 41.01 -21.74 13.56
C ILE A 8 41.85 -20.95 12.54
N CYS A 9 41.25 -19.93 11.90
CA CYS A 9 41.81 -18.67 11.35
C CYS A 9 42.87 -18.70 10.20
N PRO A 10 43.34 -17.55 9.64
CA PRO A 10 42.94 -16.11 9.80
C PRO A 10 42.84 -15.28 8.48
N GLY A 11 42.31 -14.04 8.58
CA GLY A 11 43.11 -12.88 8.14
C GLY A 11 42.55 -11.84 7.14
N LEU A 12 42.27 -10.62 7.68
CA LEU A 12 42.68 -9.28 7.19
C LEU A 12 42.05 -8.75 5.86
N SER A 13 41.64 -7.50 5.67
CA SER A 13 41.87 -6.22 6.38
C SER A 13 40.97 -5.12 5.78
N TYR A 14 40.44 -4.23 6.62
CA TYR A 14 39.95 -2.88 6.27
C TYR A 14 41.13 -1.89 6.20
N PRO A 15 40.95 -0.73 5.53
CA PRO A 15 40.93 0.51 6.32
C PRO A 15 39.89 1.56 5.83
N GLY A 16 39.34 2.36 6.76
CA GLY A 16 38.76 3.69 6.47
C GLY A 16 39.85 4.78 6.44
N PRO A 17 39.59 6.11 6.60
CA PRO A 17 38.34 6.89 6.71
C PRO A 17 38.24 8.11 5.72
N SER A 18 37.12 8.86 5.76
CA SER A 18 36.77 10.13 5.06
C SER A 18 37.48 11.40 5.64
N PRO A 19 37.15 12.69 5.32
CA PRO A 19 36.82 13.46 4.08
C PRO A 19 37.74 14.76 3.98
N PRO A 20 37.46 15.88 3.24
CA PRO A 20 36.38 16.86 3.50
C PRO A 20 35.74 17.61 2.28
N CYS A 21 34.64 18.32 2.54
CA CYS A 21 34.02 19.35 1.68
C CYS A 21 34.83 20.65 1.61
N PRO A 22 34.55 21.53 0.63
CA PRO A 22 34.03 22.89 0.91
C PRO A 22 32.81 23.19 0.01
N GLY A 23 31.78 23.98 0.35
CA GLY A 23 31.74 25.26 1.04
C GLY A 23 31.56 26.39 0.00
N GLY A 24 30.40 27.07 -0.03
CA GLY A 24 30.30 28.40 -0.66
C GLY A 24 29.00 28.81 -1.36
N HIS A 25 28.25 29.71 -0.71
CA HIS A 25 27.49 30.87 -1.24
C HIS A 25 26.30 30.67 -2.20
N ALA A 26 25.06 30.95 -1.79
CA ALA A 26 24.39 32.25 -1.53
C ALA A 26 23.82 32.91 -2.80
N GLN A 27 22.49 33.10 -2.84
CA GLN A 27 21.81 34.40 -3.03
C GLN A 27 20.28 34.25 -3.14
N ARG A 28 19.56 35.09 -2.40
CA ARG A 28 18.13 35.41 -2.54
C ARG A 28 17.98 36.63 -3.47
N PRO A 29 16.78 36.84 -4.04
CA PRO A 29 16.14 38.17 -3.99
C PRO A 29 14.66 38.05 -3.54
N ALA A 30 14.18 38.84 -2.58
CA ALA A 30 13.78 40.25 -2.63
C ALA A 30 12.31 40.43 -3.09
N TYR A 31 11.46 40.78 -2.12
CA TYR A 31 10.10 41.32 -2.30
C TYR A 31 10.16 42.78 -2.75
N PRO A 32 9.08 43.29 -3.37
CA PRO A 32 8.63 44.65 -3.12
C PRO A 32 7.17 44.69 -2.63
N GLY A 33 6.93 45.52 -1.62
CA GLY A 33 5.60 45.95 -1.20
C GLY A 33 5.10 47.15 -2.03
N GLY A 34 3.81 47.44 -1.90
CA GLY A 34 3.18 48.62 -2.48
C GLY A 34 1.69 48.68 -2.16
N HIS A 35 1.34 49.51 -1.17
CA HIS A 35 -0.01 49.93 -0.81
C HIS A 35 -0.55 50.98 -1.79
N THR A 36 -1.86 50.95 -2.08
CA THR A 36 -2.77 52.11 -2.29
C THR A 36 -4.19 51.56 -2.50
N ALA A 37 -5.11 51.71 -1.55
CA ALA A 37 -6.01 52.86 -1.32
C ALA A 37 -7.27 52.85 -2.22
N LEU A 38 -8.41 52.57 -1.59
CA LEU A 38 -9.79 52.74 -2.08
C LEU A 38 -10.20 54.23 -2.06
N PRO A 39 -11.16 54.66 -2.89
CA PRO A 39 -11.95 55.85 -2.62
C PRO A 39 -13.37 55.53 -2.16
N THR A 40 -13.77 56.24 -1.10
CA THR A 40 -15.12 56.46 -0.59
C THR A 40 -15.78 57.70 -1.23
N ASP A 41 -17.10 57.79 -1.01
CA ASP A 41 -17.99 58.96 -1.06
C ASP A 41 -18.67 59.38 -2.36
N THR A 42 -20.01 59.29 -2.37
CA THR A 42 -20.96 60.44 -2.22
C THR A 42 -22.40 59.91 -2.39
N ALA A 43 -23.30 60.02 -1.40
CA ALA A 43 -24.28 61.12 -1.22
C ALA A 43 -25.23 61.27 -2.43
N GLN A 44 -26.55 61.48 -2.36
CA GLN A 44 -27.57 61.70 -1.34
C GLN A 44 -28.90 61.90 -2.11
N LEU A 45 -30.03 61.81 -1.42
CA LEU A 45 -31.31 62.50 -1.69
C LEU A 45 -32.16 62.08 -2.92
N CYS A 46 -33.34 61.53 -2.62
CA CYS A 46 -34.62 62.01 -3.17
C CYS A 46 -35.74 61.63 -2.19
N THR A 47 -36.20 62.61 -1.43
CA THR A 47 -37.49 62.59 -0.73
C THR A 47 -38.55 63.05 -1.71
N ASP A 48 -39.64 62.29 -1.85
CA ASP A 48 -40.93 62.92 -2.12
C ASP A 48 -42.10 62.14 -1.52
N ARG A 49 -43.05 62.94 -1.05
CA ARG A 49 -44.15 62.63 -0.13
C ARG A 49 -45.41 62.34 -0.95
N HIS A 50 -46.08 61.19 -0.76
CA HIS A 50 -47.53 61.09 -0.95
C HIS A 50 -48.18 60.00 -0.06
N GLN A 51 -48.98 60.50 0.89
CA GLN A 51 -50.29 60.04 1.38
C GLN A 51 -50.68 58.56 1.28
N GLY A 52 -50.82 57.96 2.47
CA GLY A 52 -51.91 57.11 2.95
C GLY A 52 -52.60 56.14 1.99
N PHE A 53 -52.33 54.84 2.15
CA PHE A 53 -53.34 53.79 2.05
C PHE A 53 -52.98 52.63 3.00
N SER A 54 -53.90 52.31 3.90
CA SER A 54 -53.83 51.15 4.79
C SER A 54 -54.08 49.86 4.00
N VAL A 55 -53.11 48.95 3.98
CA VAL A 55 -53.35 47.54 3.61
C VAL A 55 -52.70 46.64 4.66
N GLN A 56 -53.30 46.58 5.84
CA GLN A 56 -53.01 45.52 6.81
C GLN A 56 -53.93 44.33 6.52
N GLY A 57 -53.37 43.16 6.19
CA GLY A 57 -54.11 41.90 6.34
C GLY A 57 -53.77 40.76 5.37
N ALA A 58 -53.43 41.04 4.11
CA ALA A 58 -53.28 39.98 3.10
C ALA A 58 -51.83 39.49 2.88
N GLY A 59 -50.83 40.37 3.01
CA GLY A 59 -49.42 40.03 2.71
C GLY A 59 -48.76 39.08 3.72
N LYS A 60 -49.08 39.19 5.02
CA LYS A 60 -48.43 38.38 6.07
C LYS A 60 -48.74 36.88 5.93
N LYS A 61 -49.99 36.51 5.62
CA LYS A 61 -50.40 35.11 5.44
C LYS A 61 -49.83 34.46 4.17
N CYS A 62 -49.58 35.24 3.12
CA CYS A 62 -48.99 34.73 1.88
C CYS A 62 -47.49 34.45 2.05
N VAL A 63 -46.78 35.37 2.72
CA VAL A 63 -45.34 35.24 3.02
C VAL A 63 -45.06 34.09 4.00
N GLU A 64 -45.88 33.89 5.04
CA GLU A 64 -45.72 32.76 5.98
C GLU A 64 -45.97 31.39 5.32
N ARG A 65 -46.90 31.29 4.36
CA ARG A 65 -47.16 30.04 3.62
C ARG A 65 -46.03 29.72 2.65
N GLU A 66 -45.51 30.69 1.91
CA GLU A 66 -44.35 30.49 1.03
C GLU A 66 -43.11 30.10 1.82
N ASN A 67 -42.85 30.74 2.97
CA ASN A 67 -41.69 30.42 3.80
C ASN A 67 -41.78 29.00 4.40
N HIS A 68 -42.97 28.57 4.83
CA HIS A 68 -43.20 27.18 5.27
C HIS A 68 -43.09 26.14 4.13
N GLN A 69 -43.42 26.51 2.90
CA GLN A 69 -43.30 25.63 1.73
C GLN A 69 -41.83 25.47 1.34
N ILE A 70 -41.07 26.57 1.29
CA ILE A 70 -39.62 26.59 1.02
C ILE A 70 -38.86 25.76 2.06
N HIS A 71 -39.18 25.91 3.36
CA HIS A 71 -38.55 25.08 4.40
C HIS A 71 -38.87 23.59 4.28
N ARG A 72 -40.08 23.24 3.83
CA ARG A 72 -40.50 21.83 3.66
C ARG A 72 -39.82 21.18 2.47
N ASP A 73 -39.66 21.92 1.38
CA ASP A 73 -38.99 21.43 0.18
C ASP A 73 -37.47 21.41 0.36
N MET A 74 -36.87 22.41 1.02
CA MET A 74 -35.45 22.40 1.38
C MET A 74 -35.08 21.22 2.29
N ARG A 75 -35.96 20.82 3.21
CA ARG A 75 -35.77 19.62 4.06
C ARG A 75 -35.82 18.32 3.26
N LYS A 76 -36.66 18.24 2.21
CA LYS A 76 -36.69 17.09 1.28
C LYS A 76 -35.43 17.04 0.41
N TRP A 77 -34.94 18.18 -0.08
CA TRP A 77 -33.68 18.25 -0.84
C TRP A 77 -32.46 17.90 0.02
N ILE A 78 -32.42 18.33 1.29
CA ILE A 78 -31.37 17.96 2.26
C ILE A 78 -31.41 16.45 2.55
N CYS A 79 -32.59 15.85 2.77
CA CYS A 79 -32.70 14.40 2.96
C CYS A 79 -32.33 13.60 1.70
N MET A 80 -32.64 14.10 0.51
CA MET A 80 -32.31 13.45 -0.77
C MET A 80 -30.81 13.56 -1.10
N PHE A 81 -30.14 14.63 -0.68
CA PHE A 81 -28.67 14.76 -0.75
C PHE A 81 -27.94 13.88 0.29
N LEU A 82 -28.51 13.72 1.48
CA LEU A 82 -27.95 12.84 2.53
C LEU A 82 -28.11 11.34 2.22
N LEU A 83 -29.09 10.95 1.40
CA LEU A 83 -29.31 9.56 0.99
C LEU A 83 -28.49 9.12 -0.22
N THR A 84 -28.03 10.05 -1.06
CA THR A 84 -27.27 9.73 -2.28
C THR A 84 -25.74 9.80 -2.10
N GLY A 85 -25.24 10.44 -1.04
CA GLY A 85 -23.80 10.62 -0.80
C GLY A 85 -23.03 9.44 -0.20
N SER A 86 -23.69 8.36 0.24
CA SER A 86 -23.07 7.34 1.12
C SER A 86 -22.40 6.16 0.41
N LEU A 87 -22.44 6.08 -0.92
CA LEU A 87 -22.04 4.86 -1.65
C LEU A 87 -20.64 4.88 -2.25
N LEU A 88 -19.91 6.00 -2.21
CA LEU A 88 -18.62 6.13 -2.91
C LEU A 88 -17.36 6.14 -2.01
N VAL A 89 -17.48 6.08 -0.67
CA VAL A 89 -16.34 6.23 0.25
C VAL A 89 -15.82 4.90 0.86
N LYS A 90 -16.51 3.77 0.65
CA LYS A 90 -16.24 2.53 1.41
C LYS A 90 -14.92 1.83 1.08
N GLY A 91 -14.50 1.79 -0.20
CA GLY A 91 -13.30 1.04 -0.61
C GLY A 91 -11.95 1.61 -0.13
N GLN A 92 -11.88 2.92 0.17
CA GLN A 92 -10.67 3.53 0.73
C GLN A 92 -10.47 3.20 2.21
N ASP A 93 -11.55 2.96 2.96
CA ASP A 93 -11.45 2.60 4.37
C ASP A 93 -10.90 1.18 4.56
N ASP A 94 -11.36 0.22 3.74
CA ASP A 94 -10.97 -1.18 3.87
C ASP A 94 -9.47 -1.41 3.59
N THR A 95 -8.92 -0.78 2.54
CA THR A 95 -7.47 -0.86 2.27
C THR A 95 -6.66 -0.24 3.42
N GLY A 96 -7.16 0.84 4.02
CA GLY A 96 -6.57 1.43 5.22
C GLY A 96 -6.67 0.53 6.45
N GLN A 97 -7.75 -0.23 6.61
CA GLN A 97 -7.89 -1.24 7.66
C GLN A 97 -6.93 -2.42 7.46
N ILE A 98 -6.76 -2.92 6.24
CA ILE A 98 -5.74 -3.93 5.90
C ILE A 98 -4.33 -3.42 6.24
N TYR A 99 -4.00 -2.18 5.85
CA TYR A 99 -2.71 -1.58 6.21
C TYR A 99 -2.52 -1.49 7.73
N ARG A 100 -3.54 -1.05 8.48
CA ARG A 100 -3.47 -1.01 9.96
C ARG A 100 -3.24 -2.40 10.53
N ALA A 101 -3.98 -3.40 10.05
CA ALA A 101 -3.81 -4.79 10.46
C ALA A 101 -2.38 -5.29 10.21
N TYR A 102 -1.77 -4.96 9.06
CA TYR A 102 -0.36 -5.25 8.76
C TYR A 102 0.58 -4.68 9.81
N VAL A 103 0.43 -3.37 10.07
CA VAL A 103 1.33 -2.60 10.92
C VAL A 103 1.24 -3.05 12.37
N THR A 104 0.04 -3.32 12.86
CA THR A 104 -0.20 -3.76 14.24
C THR A 104 -0.11 -5.27 14.43
N GLY A 105 0.13 -6.05 13.38
CA GLY A 105 0.16 -7.52 13.44
C GLY A 105 -1.19 -8.18 13.73
N ARG A 106 -2.32 -7.47 13.53
CA ARG A 106 -3.68 -7.96 13.82
C ARG A 106 -4.25 -8.75 12.63
N MET A 107 -3.74 -9.96 12.42
CA MET A 107 -4.14 -10.80 11.28
C MET A 107 -5.56 -11.37 11.40
N ASP A 108 -6.12 -11.38 12.61
CA ASP A 108 -7.55 -11.57 12.87
C ASP A 108 -8.39 -10.46 12.22
N LEU A 109 -8.02 -9.19 12.46
CA LEU A 109 -8.68 -8.05 11.82
C LEU A 109 -8.49 -8.07 10.30
N TRP A 110 -7.29 -8.43 9.82
CA TRP A 110 -7.04 -8.57 8.38
C TRP A 110 -8.06 -9.51 7.72
N LYS A 111 -8.26 -10.69 8.33
CA LYS A 111 -9.21 -11.69 7.85
C LYS A 111 -10.65 -11.16 7.88
N GLU A 112 -11.06 -10.52 8.97
CA GLU A 112 -12.40 -9.94 9.10
C GLU A 112 -12.70 -8.91 8.00
N VAL A 113 -11.72 -8.06 7.69
CA VAL A 113 -11.82 -7.06 6.62
C VAL A 113 -11.89 -7.73 5.25
N MET A 114 -11.09 -8.76 4.98
CA MET A 114 -11.18 -9.53 3.73
C MET A 114 -12.57 -10.15 3.54
N GLU A 115 -13.11 -10.81 4.57
CA GLU A 115 -14.44 -11.42 4.52
C GLU A 115 -15.54 -10.37 4.34
N LYS A 116 -15.37 -9.17 4.93
CA LYS A 116 -16.25 -8.01 4.67
C LYS A 116 -16.17 -7.59 3.21
N MET A 117 -14.98 -7.42 2.65
CA MET A 117 -14.79 -7.03 1.26
C MET A 117 -15.41 -8.05 0.28
N GLU A 118 -15.27 -9.36 0.53
CA GLU A 118 -15.93 -10.42 -0.26
C GLU A 118 -17.47 -10.30 -0.27
N ARG A 119 -18.07 -9.98 0.89
CA ARG A 119 -19.52 -9.74 1.00
C ARG A 119 -19.94 -8.51 0.19
N GLU A 120 -19.15 -7.43 0.24
CA GLU A 120 -19.42 -6.21 -0.53
C GLU A 120 -19.27 -6.45 -2.04
N TYR A 121 -18.23 -7.18 -2.46
CA TYR A 121 -18.04 -7.55 -3.86
C TYR A 121 -19.20 -8.39 -4.40
N SER A 122 -19.74 -9.28 -3.58
CA SER A 122 -20.89 -10.11 -3.97
C SER A 122 -22.11 -9.28 -4.38
N ALA A 123 -22.29 -8.09 -3.79
CA ALA A 123 -23.34 -7.14 -4.16
C ALA A 123 -22.94 -6.19 -5.30
N ALA A 124 -21.71 -5.67 -5.28
CA ALA A 124 -21.28 -4.60 -6.19
C ALA A 124 -20.73 -5.07 -7.55
N LYS A 125 -20.13 -6.27 -7.61
CA LYS A 125 -19.44 -6.82 -8.80
C LYS A 125 -18.45 -5.83 -9.43
N ASN A 126 -17.65 -5.18 -8.59
CA ASN A 126 -16.67 -4.18 -8.98
C ASN A 126 -15.26 -4.76 -9.08
N ASP A 127 -14.62 -4.62 -10.24
CA ASP A 127 -13.28 -5.15 -10.52
C ASP A 127 -12.17 -4.53 -9.63
N ALA A 128 -12.27 -3.25 -9.29
CA ALA A 128 -11.27 -2.61 -8.43
C ALA A 128 -11.33 -3.16 -6.99
N LEU A 129 -12.55 -3.39 -6.48
CA LEU A 129 -12.72 -4.08 -5.19
C LEU A 129 -12.22 -5.52 -5.26
N LEU A 130 -12.50 -6.23 -6.36
CA LEU A 130 -12.03 -7.59 -6.57
C LEU A 130 -10.49 -7.68 -6.55
N TYR A 131 -9.80 -6.72 -7.18
CA TYR A 131 -8.35 -6.62 -7.12
C TYR A 131 -7.85 -6.40 -5.68
N GLN A 132 -8.48 -5.48 -4.94
CA GLN A 132 -8.13 -5.23 -3.53
C GLN A 132 -8.32 -6.47 -2.64
N ILE A 133 -9.36 -7.27 -2.90
CA ILE A 133 -9.58 -8.57 -2.24
C ILE A 133 -8.42 -9.52 -2.56
N ALA A 134 -8.10 -9.70 -3.85
CA ALA A 134 -7.03 -10.61 -4.28
C ALA A 134 -5.65 -10.22 -3.73
N GLU A 135 -5.36 -8.92 -3.65
CA GLU A 135 -4.12 -8.42 -3.04
C GLU A 135 -4.10 -8.69 -1.53
N ALA A 136 -5.20 -8.46 -0.81
CA ALA A 136 -5.31 -8.78 0.61
C ALA A 136 -5.22 -10.29 0.89
N GLU A 137 -5.82 -11.12 0.03
CA GLU A 137 -5.70 -12.59 0.08
C GLU A 137 -4.25 -13.03 -0.07
N TYR A 138 -3.50 -12.45 -1.03
CA TYR A 138 -2.07 -12.72 -1.21
C TYR A 138 -1.28 -12.50 0.09
N GLY A 139 -1.53 -11.40 0.81
CA GLY A 139 -0.88 -11.13 2.10
C GLY A 139 -1.29 -12.11 3.20
N TYR A 140 -2.58 -12.43 3.31
CA TYR A 140 -3.08 -13.36 4.33
C TYR A 140 -2.59 -14.80 4.10
N ILE A 141 -2.53 -15.26 2.84
CA ILE A 141 -1.98 -16.56 2.48
C ILE A 141 -0.52 -16.67 2.93
N ALA A 142 0.30 -15.64 2.70
CA ALA A 142 1.69 -15.61 3.15
C ALA A 142 1.80 -15.76 4.67
N HIS A 143 0.95 -15.06 5.43
CA HIS A 143 0.86 -15.20 6.89
C HIS A 143 0.45 -16.63 7.30
N CYS A 144 -0.58 -17.21 6.69
CA CYS A 144 -0.99 -18.59 6.99
C CYS A 144 0.13 -19.59 6.73
N ILE A 145 0.92 -19.41 5.67
CA ILE A 145 2.08 -20.26 5.37
C ILE A 145 3.14 -20.12 6.46
N ALA A 146 3.48 -18.89 6.86
CA ALA A 146 4.47 -18.62 7.90
C ALA A 146 4.07 -19.23 9.26
N GLU A 147 2.79 -19.18 9.62
CA GLU A 147 2.23 -19.77 10.85
C GLU A 147 1.98 -21.28 10.76
N GLY A 148 2.31 -21.93 9.63
CA GLY A 148 2.06 -23.36 9.43
C GLY A 148 0.58 -23.75 9.27
N LYS A 149 -0.33 -22.77 9.09
CA LYS A 149 -1.78 -22.95 8.87
C LYS A 149 -2.08 -23.39 7.43
N LYS A 150 -1.48 -24.51 6.98
CA LYS A 150 -1.48 -24.96 5.58
C LYS A 150 -2.87 -25.14 4.98
N GLU A 151 -3.82 -25.72 5.73
CA GLU A 151 -5.18 -25.93 5.22
C GLU A 151 -5.95 -24.63 5.05
N GLU A 152 -5.71 -23.64 5.90
CA GLU A 152 -6.29 -22.31 5.73
C GLU A 152 -5.65 -21.58 4.53
N ALA A 153 -4.32 -21.67 4.38
CA ALA A 153 -3.61 -21.12 3.22
C ALA A 153 -4.15 -21.69 1.90
N LYS A 154 -4.38 -23.01 1.81
CA LYS A 154 -4.94 -23.65 0.61
C LYS A 154 -6.35 -23.14 0.29
N ARG A 155 -7.22 -23.02 1.29
CA ARG A 155 -8.59 -22.51 1.08
C ARG A 155 -8.60 -21.09 0.54
N TRP A 156 -7.77 -20.21 1.10
CA TRP A 156 -7.65 -18.83 0.62
C TRP A 156 -6.97 -18.76 -0.75
N LEU A 157 -5.97 -19.59 -1.00
CA LEU A 157 -5.32 -19.66 -2.32
C LEU A 157 -6.31 -20.05 -3.43
N GLU A 158 -7.18 -21.03 -3.18
CA GLU A 158 -8.21 -21.43 -4.15
C GLU A 158 -9.24 -20.31 -4.43
N LYS A 159 -9.56 -19.48 -3.43
CA LYS A 159 -10.40 -18.29 -3.63
C LYS A 159 -9.67 -17.23 -4.44
N ALA A 160 -8.45 -16.90 -4.06
CA ALA A 160 -7.63 -15.89 -4.71
C ALA A 160 -7.37 -16.21 -6.18
N GLU A 161 -7.11 -17.47 -6.52
CA GLU A 161 -6.96 -17.89 -7.92
C GLU A 161 -8.24 -17.66 -8.74
N LYS A 162 -9.42 -17.94 -8.17
CA LYS A 162 -10.71 -17.64 -8.83
C LYS A 162 -10.94 -16.15 -9.00
N HIS A 163 -10.58 -15.33 -8.01
CA HIS A 163 -10.67 -13.87 -8.11
C HIS A 163 -9.72 -13.33 -9.20
N VAL A 164 -8.50 -13.84 -9.28
CA VAL A 164 -7.53 -13.51 -10.33
C VAL A 164 -8.02 -13.95 -11.71
N GLU A 165 -8.65 -15.12 -11.84
CA GLU A 165 -9.26 -15.56 -13.11
C GLU A 165 -10.36 -14.62 -13.60
N LEU A 166 -11.19 -14.09 -12.68
CA LEU A 166 -12.20 -13.09 -13.00
C LEU A 166 -11.58 -11.76 -13.44
N LEU A 167 -10.52 -11.30 -12.74
CA LEU A 167 -9.78 -10.08 -13.09
C LEU A 167 -9.12 -10.20 -14.47
N LEU A 168 -8.54 -11.36 -14.80
CA LEU A 168 -7.95 -11.62 -16.12
C LEU A 168 -9.01 -11.55 -17.23
N LYS A 169 -10.22 -12.06 -16.98
CA LYS A 169 -11.34 -11.95 -17.92
C LYS A 169 -11.82 -10.50 -18.10
N ALA A 170 -11.77 -9.68 -17.04
CA ALA A 170 -12.13 -8.27 -17.09
C ALA A 170 -11.10 -7.43 -17.88
N GLY A 171 -9.84 -7.86 -17.96
CA GLY A 171 -8.83 -7.28 -18.84
C GLY A 171 -8.24 -5.94 -18.39
N ARG A 172 -8.48 -5.52 -17.14
CA ARG A 172 -7.99 -4.25 -16.57
C ARG A 172 -6.74 -4.48 -15.71
N ASP A 173 -5.85 -3.48 -15.68
CA ASP A 173 -4.63 -3.50 -14.86
C ASP A 173 -3.82 -4.80 -14.96
N LEU A 174 -3.78 -5.39 -16.16
CA LEU A 174 -3.20 -6.71 -16.41
C LEU A 174 -1.78 -6.91 -15.84
N PRO A 175 -0.85 -5.92 -15.86
CA PRO A 175 0.45 -6.10 -15.22
C PRO A 175 0.35 -6.49 -13.74
N LYS A 176 -0.56 -5.87 -12.98
CA LYS A 176 -0.77 -6.17 -11.56
C LYS A 176 -1.41 -7.55 -11.38
N VAL A 177 -2.42 -7.85 -12.19
CA VAL A 177 -3.16 -9.11 -12.12
C VAL A 177 -2.25 -10.30 -12.44
N TYR A 178 -1.42 -10.20 -13.47
CA TYR A 178 -0.41 -11.23 -13.78
C TYR A 178 0.66 -11.34 -12.69
N GLY A 179 1.05 -10.22 -12.07
CA GLY A 179 1.93 -10.22 -10.90
C GLY A 179 1.37 -11.07 -9.75
N LEU A 180 0.12 -10.81 -9.36
CA LEU A 180 -0.59 -11.62 -8.36
C LEU A 180 -0.72 -13.09 -8.79
N GLN A 181 -1.08 -13.35 -10.05
CA GLN A 181 -1.18 -14.72 -10.57
C GLN A 181 0.15 -15.49 -10.40
N GLY A 182 1.27 -14.87 -10.77
CA GLY A 182 2.59 -15.45 -10.62
C GLY A 182 2.92 -15.75 -9.15
N ALA A 183 2.57 -14.84 -8.24
CA ALA A 183 2.78 -14.97 -6.81
C ALA A 183 1.95 -16.12 -6.20
N LEU A 184 0.67 -16.22 -6.55
CA LEU A 184 -0.23 -17.28 -6.10
C LEU A 184 0.25 -18.67 -6.55
N TYR A 185 0.73 -18.80 -7.80
CA TYR A 185 1.38 -20.04 -8.24
C TYR A 185 2.66 -20.34 -7.45
N GLY A 186 3.41 -19.32 -7.04
CA GLY A 186 4.55 -19.45 -6.12
C GLY A 186 4.13 -20.05 -4.77
N PHE A 187 3.05 -19.57 -4.16
CA PHE A 187 2.48 -20.21 -2.96
C PHE A 187 2.04 -21.64 -3.22
N ARG A 188 1.45 -21.92 -4.40
CA ARG A 188 1.02 -23.27 -4.76
C ARG A 188 2.18 -24.26 -4.85
N VAL A 189 3.36 -23.83 -5.31
CA VAL A 189 4.59 -24.64 -5.27
C VAL A 189 4.94 -25.06 -3.84
N GLY A 190 4.85 -24.14 -2.87
CA GLY A 190 5.15 -24.42 -1.46
C GLY A 190 4.11 -25.31 -0.77
N LEU A 191 2.83 -25.19 -1.17
CA LEU A 191 1.72 -25.95 -0.60
C LEU A 191 1.50 -27.32 -1.26
N GLU A 192 1.92 -27.49 -2.52
CA GLU A 192 1.79 -28.72 -3.31
C GLU A 192 3.13 -29.14 -3.97
N PRO A 193 4.12 -29.62 -3.19
CA PRO A 193 5.47 -29.90 -3.70
C PRO A 193 5.52 -30.87 -4.89
N LEU A 194 4.59 -31.84 -4.96
CA LEU A 194 4.51 -32.81 -6.07
C LEU A 194 4.20 -32.15 -7.42
N LYS A 195 3.58 -30.96 -7.41
CA LYS A 195 3.25 -30.19 -8.63
C LYS A 195 4.18 -28.98 -8.83
N ALA A 196 5.30 -28.93 -8.08
CA ALA A 196 6.24 -27.82 -8.11
C ALA A 196 6.77 -27.50 -9.52
N PRO A 197 7.14 -28.46 -10.39
CA PRO A 197 7.61 -28.13 -11.74
C PRO A 197 6.55 -27.41 -12.59
N PHE A 198 5.29 -27.86 -12.50
CA PHE A 198 4.18 -27.30 -13.27
C PHE A 198 3.81 -25.89 -12.80
N PHE A 199 3.58 -25.71 -11.50
CA PHE A 199 3.24 -24.39 -10.96
C PHE A 199 4.43 -23.44 -10.94
N GLY A 200 5.65 -23.94 -10.79
CA GLY A 200 6.87 -23.14 -10.90
C GLY A 200 7.01 -22.51 -12.29
N ARG A 201 6.73 -23.28 -13.35
CA ARG A 201 6.72 -22.74 -14.72
C ARG A 201 5.64 -21.67 -14.90
N LYS A 202 4.41 -21.94 -14.46
CA LYS A 202 3.30 -20.97 -14.52
C LYS A 202 3.57 -19.69 -13.75
N SER A 203 4.22 -19.79 -12.58
CA SER A 203 4.63 -18.64 -11.77
C SER A 203 5.58 -17.72 -12.55
N VAL A 204 6.60 -18.30 -13.18
CA VAL A 204 7.56 -17.57 -14.02
C VAL A 204 6.88 -16.96 -15.24
N ASP A 205 6.08 -17.73 -15.98
CA ASP A 205 5.43 -17.25 -17.20
C ASP A 205 4.47 -16.08 -16.92
N ALA A 206 3.67 -16.17 -15.84
CA ALA A 206 2.77 -15.09 -15.43
C ALA A 206 3.55 -13.84 -15.00
N ASN A 207 4.63 -14.00 -14.23
CA ASN A 207 5.47 -12.88 -13.81
C ASN A 207 6.19 -12.20 -14.98
N GLU A 208 6.68 -12.97 -15.95
CA GLU A 208 7.28 -12.42 -17.17
C GLU A 208 6.25 -11.67 -17.98
N LYS A 209 5.01 -12.17 -18.08
CA LYS A 209 3.92 -11.44 -18.73
C LYS A 209 3.57 -10.13 -18.02
N ALA A 210 3.59 -10.13 -16.68
CA ALA A 210 3.38 -8.92 -15.90
C ALA A 210 4.42 -7.83 -16.23
N ILE A 211 5.70 -8.19 -16.28
CA ILE A 211 6.81 -7.29 -16.59
C ILE A 211 6.77 -6.83 -18.06
N GLU A 212 6.42 -7.72 -18.99
CA GLU A 212 6.26 -7.38 -20.41
C GLU A 212 5.18 -6.31 -20.61
N LEU A 213 4.02 -6.49 -19.96
CA LEU A 213 2.89 -5.57 -20.08
C LEU A 213 3.06 -4.28 -19.27
N GLY A 214 3.84 -4.33 -18.18
CA GLY A 214 4.05 -3.21 -17.27
C GLY A 214 5.45 -3.26 -16.67
N PRO A 215 6.48 -2.83 -17.42
CA PRO A 215 7.87 -2.85 -16.94
C PRO A 215 8.11 -1.93 -15.73
N ASP A 216 7.15 -1.07 -15.43
CA ASP A 216 7.20 -0.08 -14.36
C ASP A 216 6.38 -0.54 -13.14
N GLU A 217 5.70 -1.70 -13.21
CA GLU A 217 4.86 -2.21 -12.14
C GLU A 217 5.73 -2.83 -11.02
N PRO A 218 5.89 -2.16 -9.86
CA PRO A 218 6.83 -2.54 -8.83
C PRO A 218 6.52 -3.92 -8.23
N GLN A 219 5.25 -4.31 -8.12
CA GLN A 219 4.90 -5.63 -7.60
C GLN A 219 5.36 -6.75 -8.55
N ALA A 220 5.34 -6.54 -9.87
CA ALA A 220 5.87 -7.53 -10.80
C ALA A 220 7.38 -7.78 -10.56
N TRP A 221 8.14 -6.73 -10.24
CA TRP A 221 9.57 -6.86 -9.87
C TRP A 221 9.79 -7.46 -8.48
N LEU A 222 8.90 -7.18 -7.51
CA LEU A 222 8.88 -7.86 -6.23
C LEU A 222 8.75 -9.38 -6.44
N GLU A 223 7.78 -9.80 -7.27
CA GLU A 223 7.54 -11.22 -7.50
C GLU A 223 8.66 -11.89 -8.31
N LYS A 224 9.28 -11.18 -9.26
CA LYS A 224 10.50 -11.69 -9.93
C LYS A 224 11.62 -11.92 -8.92
N ALA A 225 11.79 -11.02 -7.96
CA ALA A 225 12.75 -11.17 -6.89
C ALA A 225 12.41 -12.35 -5.97
N ASN A 226 11.14 -12.52 -5.58
CA ASN A 226 10.67 -13.68 -4.80
C ASN A 226 10.96 -15.00 -5.52
N ILE A 227 10.69 -15.08 -6.83
CA ILE A 227 11.01 -16.25 -7.66
C ILE A 227 12.50 -16.56 -7.59
N GLU A 228 13.39 -15.58 -7.79
CA GLU A 228 14.84 -15.81 -7.69
C GLU A 228 15.27 -16.17 -6.26
N PHE A 229 14.64 -15.60 -5.24
CA PHE A 229 15.04 -15.75 -3.84
C PHE A 229 14.66 -17.11 -3.25
N TYR A 230 13.43 -17.55 -3.47
CA TYR A 230 12.87 -18.76 -2.85
C TYR A 230 13.05 -20.03 -3.70
N LYS A 231 13.26 -19.90 -5.02
CA LYS A 231 13.50 -21.05 -5.89
C LYS A 231 14.79 -21.76 -5.46
N PRO A 232 14.80 -23.10 -5.31
CA PRO A 232 16.01 -23.83 -4.96
C PRO A 232 17.12 -23.63 -6.01
N ALA A 233 18.38 -23.58 -5.56
CA ALA A 233 19.54 -23.35 -6.43
C ALA A 233 19.67 -24.39 -7.56
N VAL A 234 19.29 -25.66 -7.30
CA VAL A 234 19.28 -26.74 -8.30
C VAL A 234 18.29 -26.50 -9.44
N PHE A 235 17.24 -25.70 -9.20
CA PHE A 235 16.32 -25.23 -10.24
C PHE A 235 16.71 -23.86 -10.78
N GLY A 236 17.88 -23.35 -10.40
CA GLY A 236 18.43 -22.09 -10.88
C GLY A 236 17.93 -20.86 -10.13
N GLY A 237 17.45 -20.96 -8.88
CA GLY A 237 17.24 -19.78 -8.04
C GLY A 237 18.57 -19.21 -7.49
N SER A 238 18.58 -17.94 -7.13
CA SER A 238 19.75 -17.25 -6.57
C SER A 238 19.37 -16.05 -5.72
N LYS A 239 19.62 -16.16 -4.41
CA LYS A 239 19.47 -15.05 -3.46
C LYS A 239 20.32 -13.83 -3.85
N LYS A 240 21.51 -14.05 -4.40
CA LYS A 240 22.37 -12.96 -4.90
C LYS A 240 21.76 -12.23 -6.10
N ARG A 241 21.06 -12.93 -7.00
CA ARG A 241 20.35 -12.30 -8.14
C ARG A 241 19.01 -11.68 -7.73
N ALA A 242 18.41 -12.14 -6.64
CA ALA A 242 17.20 -11.53 -6.10
C ALA A 242 17.42 -10.10 -5.58
N VAL A 243 18.58 -9.81 -4.97
CA VAL A 243 18.88 -8.48 -4.39
C VAL A 243 18.66 -7.32 -5.38
N PRO A 244 19.29 -7.28 -6.58
CA PRO A 244 19.07 -6.17 -7.52
C PRO A 244 17.63 -6.07 -8.03
N LEU A 245 16.85 -7.17 -8.00
CA LEU A 245 15.44 -7.17 -8.37
C LEU A 245 14.58 -6.55 -7.27
N TYR A 246 14.81 -6.90 -6.01
CA TYR A 246 14.17 -6.22 -4.87
C TYR A 246 14.54 -4.73 -4.82
N GLU A 247 15.82 -4.38 -5.03
CA GLU A 247 16.24 -2.98 -5.12
C GLU A 247 15.49 -2.24 -6.23
N LYS A 248 15.25 -2.89 -7.39
CA LYS A 248 14.45 -2.30 -8.48
C LYS A 248 12.98 -2.11 -8.08
N ALA A 249 12.36 -3.10 -7.45
CA ALA A 249 10.99 -2.99 -6.97
C ALA A 249 10.82 -1.82 -5.98
N VAL A 250 11.73 -1.69 -5.02
CA VAL A 250 11.75 -0.57 -4.06
C VAL A 250 11.90 0.78 -4.78
N ARG A 251 12.83 0.89 -5.75
CA ARG A 251 13.00 2.13 -6.53
C ARG A 251 11.72 2.50 -7.29
N LEU A 252 11.03 1.54 -7.90
CA LEU A 252 9.78 1.77 -8.63
C LEU A 252 8.63 2.22 -7.70
N PHE A 253 8.52 1.61 -6.51
CA PHE A 253 7.57 2.07 -5.49
C PHE A 253 7.86 3.52 -5.08
N GLU A 254 9.12 3.86 -4.83
CA GLU A 254 9.53 5.17 -4.33
C GLU A 254 9.49 6.28 -5.40
N ALA A 255 9.69 5.92 -6.67
CA ALA A 255 9.61 6.86 -7.78
C ALA A 255 8.16 7.24 -8.14
N THR A 256 7.16 6.43 -7.73
CA THR A 256 5.77 6.66 -8.12
C THR A 256 4.98 7.37 -7.01
N PRO A 257 4.43 8.57 -7.25
CA PRO A 257 3.65 9.30 -6.25
C PRO A 257 2.50 8.47 -5.67
N GLY A 258 2.32 8.53 -4.36
CA GLY A 258 1.26 7.81 -3.64
C GLY A 258 1.50 6.32 -3.40
N ARG A 259 2.37 5.64 -4.17
CA ARG A 259 2.56 4.18 -4.05
C ARG A 259 3.30 3.74 -2.79
N THR A 260 3.83 4.66 -1.98
CA THR A 260 4.46 4.35 -0.70
C THR A 260 3.58 4.71 0.51
N ARG A 261 2.46 5.42 0.31
CA ARG A 261 1.59 5.87 1.42
C ARG A 261 0.64 4.75 1.82
N GLN A 262 0.67 4.34 3.08
CA GLN A 262 -0.18 3.27 3.63
C GLN A 262 -0.20 2.02 2.75
N ASN A 263 0.96 1.66 2.20
CA ASN A 263 1.11 0.53 1.30
C ASN A 263 1.88 -0.59 2.00
N TRP A 264 1.16 -1.65 2.36
CA TRP A 264 1.75 -2.80 3.04
C TRP A 264 2.62 -3.66 2.10
N ILE A 265 2.33 -3.71 0.79
CA ILE A 265 3.19 -4.38 -0.20
C ILE A 265 4.55 -3.68 -0.27
N TYR A 266 4.59 -2.35 -0.20
CA TYR A 266 5.85 -1.60 -0.15
C TYR A 266 6.67 -1.93 1.11
N LEU A 267 6.02 -1.96 2.29
CA LEU A 267 6.69 -2.38 3.52
C LEU A 267 7.18 -3.84 3.42
N ASN A 268 6.36 -4.73 2.88
CA ASN A 268 6.73 -6.13 2.63
C ASN A 268 7.94 -6.24 1.68
N THR A 269 7.99 -5.39 0.64
CA THR A 269 9.11 -5.34 -0.31
C THR A 269 10.41 -4.89 0.38
N LEU A 270 10.33 -3.91 1.28
CA LEU A 270 11.48 -3.49 2.09
C LEU A 270 11.94 -4.62 3.03
N ALA A 271 11.01 -5.32 3.68
CA ALA A 271 11.33 -6.45 4.54
C ALA A 271 12.03 -7.58 3.76
N ALA A 272 11.51 -7.92 2.58
CA ALA A 272 12.12 -8.92 1.69
C ALA A 272 13.51 -8.50 1.21
N LEU A 273 13.70 -7.21 0.89
CA LEU A 273 15.03 -6.67 0.55
C LEU A 273 16.01 -6.76 1.73
N ALA A 274 15.57 -6.44 2.96
CA ALA A 274 16.40 -6.55 4.15
C ALA A 274 16.83 -8.01 4.41
N SER A 275 15.90 -8.96 4.32
CA SER A 275 16.19 -10.40 4.38
C SER A 275 17.17 -10.82 3.28
N ALA A 276 16.97 -10.36 2.04
CA ALA A 276 17.88 -10.68 0.94
C ALA A 276 19.28 -10.10 1.13
N TYR A 277 19.40 -8.92 1.73
CA TYR A 277 20.70 -8.36 2.13
C TYR A 277 21.35 -9.19 3.24
N GLU A 278 20.62 -9.53 4.29
CA GLU A 278 21.13 -10.36 5.40
C GLU A 278 21.65 -11.71 4.89
N GLU A 279 20.84 -12.42 4.10
CA GLU A 279 21.19 -13.74 3.57
C GLU A 279 22.28 -13.73 2.50
N THR A 280 22.63 -12.55 1.97
CA THR A 280 23.76 -12.37 1.06
C THR A 280 24.96 -11.71 1.72
N GLY A 281 24.97 -11.63 3.05
CA GLY A 281 26.09 -11.13 3.86
C GLY A 281 26.23 -9.60 3.85
N LYS A 282 25.24 -8.87 3.33
CA LYS A 282 25.21 -7.40 3.29
C LYS A 282 24.52 -6.83 4.52
N VAL A 283 25.03 -7.19 5.70
CA VAL A 283 24.38 -6.93 7.00
C VAL A 283 24.12 -5.43 7.23
N GLU A 284 25.07 -4.55 6.89
CA GLU A 284 24.92 -3.11 7.06
C GLU A 284 23.78 -2.55 6.19
N LYS A 285 23.59 -3.10 4.99
CA LYS A 285 22.47 -2.70 4.12
C LYS A 285 21.13 -3.19 4.67
N ALA A 286 21.08 -4.39 5.25
CA ALA A 286 19.88 -4.88 5.93
C ALA A 286 19.50 -3.98 7.11
N ASP A 287 20.47 -3.58 7.95
CA ASP A 287 20.26 -2.65 9.06
C ASP A 287 19.70 -1.30 8.59
N GLN A 288 20.24 -0.73 7.51
CA GLN A 288 19.75 0.52 6.92
C GLN A 288 18.29 0.40 6.46
N VAL A 289 17.90 -0.73 5.87
CA VAL A 289 16.52 -0.95 5.43
C VAL A 289 15.57 -1.06 6.63
N TYR A 290 15.92 -1.80 7.67
CA TYR A 290 15.09 -1.90 8.88
C TYR A 290 14.93 -0.55 9.59
N ARG A 291 16.00 0.23 9.72
CA ARG A 291 15.93 1.60 10.25
C ARG A 291 15.02 2.49 9.41
N LYS A 292 15.11 2.41 8.07
CA LYS A 292 14.24 3.15 7.15
C LYS A 292 12.76 2.78 7.37
N MET A 293 12.46 1.51 7.52
CA MET A 293 11.10 1.04 7.79
C MET A 293 10.56 1.60 9.11
N LEU A 294 11.32 1.52 10.21
CA LEU A 294 10.89 2.02 11.53
C LEU A 294 10.84 3.55 11.62
N ALA A 295 11.70 4.27 10.89
CA ALA A 295 11.61 5.72 10.79
C ALA A 295 10.35 6.18 10.05
N ARG A 296 9.90 5.39 9.07
CA ARG A 296 8.70 5.66 8.29
C ARG A 296 7.42 5.24 9.02
N GLU A 297 7.43 4.06 9.62
CA GLU A 297 6.28 3.45 10.29
C GLU A 297 6.70 2.93 11.68
N PRO A 298 6.76 3.81 12.70
CA PRO A 298 7.14 3.43 14.06
C PRO A 298 6.17 2.45 14.73
N ALA A 299 4.94 2.34 14.22
CA ALA A 299 3.93 1.43 14.72
C ALA A 299 4.05 0.01 14.13
N LEU A 300 5.06 -0.28 13.30
CA LEU A 300 5.29 -1.60 12.70
C LEU A 300 5.74 -2.63 13.76
N VAL A 301 4.78 -3.17 14.50
CA VAL A 301 4.96 -3.94 15.74
C VAL A 301 5.90 -5.13 15.54
N TRP A 302 5.62 -5.97 14.54
CA TRP A 302 6.41 -7.18 14.30
C TRP A 302 7.87 -6.86 13.96
N LEU A 303 8.14 -5.72 13.30
CA LEU A 303 9.51 -5.31 13.01
C LEU A 303 10.19 -4.75 14.26
N ARG A 304 9.49 -3.85 14.96
CA ARG A 304 10.00 -3.12 16.12
C ARG A 304 10.33 -4.05 17.28
N ASP A 305 9.43 -4.99 17.58
CA ASP A 305 9.47 -5.77 18.82
C ASP A 305 10.17 -7.12 18.65
N GLU A 306 10.14 -7.69 17.44
CA GLU A 306 10.63 -9.04 17.19
C GLU A 306 11.77 -9.08 16.18
N VAL A 307 11.51 -8.71 14.93
CA VAL A 307 12.44 -8.94 13.82
C VAL A 307 13.73 -8.12 13.96
N TYR A 308 13.61 -6.81 14.20
CA TYR A 308 14.79 -5.93 14.27
C TYR A 308 15.65 -6.17 15.53
N PRO A 309 15.09 -6.32 16.74
CA PRO A 309 15.86 -6.72 17.91
C PRO A 309 16.59 -8.07 17.73
N ALA A 310 15.90 -9.07 17.15
CA ALA A 310 16.51 -10.37 16.88
C ALA A 310 17.65 -10.27 15.86
N PHE A 311 17.45 -9.51 14.77
CA PHE A 311 18.47 -9.21 13.77
C PHE A 311 19.71 -8.56 14.42
N ARG A 312 19.51 -7.50 15.21
CA ARG A 312 20.61 -6.80 15.89
C ARG A 312 21.38 -7.71 16.85
N LYS A 313 20.68 -8.57 17.58
CA LYS A 313 21.30 -9.57 18.47
C LYS A 313 22.13 -10.58 17.67
N ARG A 314 21.61 -11.12 16.56
CA ARG A 314 22.33 -12.09 15.70
C ARG A 314 23.63 -11.51 15.13
N HIS A 315 23.61 -10.23 14.75
CA HIS A 315 24.76 -9.56 14.12
C HIS A 315 25.57 -8.66 15.04
N SER A 316 25.32 -8.73 16.36
CA SER A 316 26.03 -7.94 17.38
C SER A 316 26.04 -6.43 17.12
N LEU A 317 24.94 -5.91 16.56
CA LEU A 317 24.79 -4.48 16.24
C LEU A 317 24.42 -3.71 17.52
N ARG A 318 25.24 -2.72 17.86
CA ARG A 318 25.07 -1.83 19.04
C ARG A 318 23.97 -0.80 18.88
#